data_AF-A0A969B4R4-F1
#
_entry.id   AF-A0A969B4R4-F1
#
_cell.length_a   1.000
_cell.length_b   1.000
_cell.length_c   1.000
_cell.angle_alpha   90.00
_cell.angle_beta   90.00
_cell.angle_gamma   90.00
#
_symmetry.space_group_name_H-M   'P 1'
#
loop_
_entity.id
_entity.type
_entity.pdbx_description
1 polymer ?
#
loop_
_entity_poly.entity_id
_entity_poly.type
_entity_poly.pdbx_seq_one_letter_code
_entity_poly.pdbx_strand_id
1 'polypeptide(L)'
;MHYHGLRHGLILGSLLLATGLAGCQVNTTAASTADTVATANAVTATTNASGAASGTPATPVTLATADYAELLITYVNDQAMVDYGALQQNRQGLDRYNASLASVPPSQFESWSEPEQIAFLINAYNSLTLASIIDQTPIKASIKDINGVWRGRKHGIASETKTLDEIEHETLRVDYNEPRIHAALVCAAMSCPPLRKEPYSGEQLEAQLDEQVKIWLASPEIGLRIDREANKVYLSSIFKWFGEDWLPDYGTDSGFAGNEKERAVLNFVSNYVSPEDKAYLEAGGYGLDYLDYDWALNQS
;
A
#
# COMPACT_ATOMS: atom_id res chain seq x y z
N MET A 1 17.91 -6.40 11.29
CA MET A 1 18.60 -7.17 10.22
C MET A 1 18.71 -6.25 9.02
N HIS A 2 19.90 -5.74 8.72
CA HIS A 2 20.14 -4.91 7.55
C HIS A 2 20.42 -5.80 6.33
N TYR A 3 19.79 -5.49 5.20
CA TYR A 3 20.26 -5.97 3.91
C TYR A 3 20.32 -4.82 2.91
N HIS A 4 21.54 -4.57 2.43
CA HIS A 4 21.85 -3.76 1.27
C HIS A 4 21.40 -4.50 0.00
N GLY A 5 20.53 -3.89 -0.79
CA GLY A 5 20.27 -4.27 -2.19
C GLY A 5 21.14 -3.42 -3.13
N LEU A 6 22.10 -4.05 -3.80
CA LEU A 6 22.90 -3.43 -4.84
C LEU A 6 22.04 -3.11 -6.08
N ARG A 7 21.96 -1.82 -6.46
CA ARG A 7 21.48 -1.39 -7.77
C ARG A 7 22.63 -1.46 -8.79
N HIS A 8 22.47 -2.25 -9.85
CA HIS A 8 23.26 -2.12 -11.07
C HIS A 8 22.57 -1.11 -11.99
N GLY A 9 23.21 0.05 -12.19
CA GLY A 9 22.83 1.01 -13.22
C GLY A 9 23.43 0.61 -14.57
N LEU A 10 22.63 0.64 -15.64
CA LEU A 10 23.15 0.66 -17.01
C LEU A 10 23.13 2.10 -17.53
N ILE A 11 24.33 2.58 -17.84
CA ILE A 11 24.64 3.85 -18.48
C ILE A 11 24.44 3.67 -19.99
N LEU A 12 23.56 4.45 -20.62
CA LEU A 12 23.52 4.59 -22.08
C LEU A 12 24.61 5.57 -22.53
N GLY A 13 25.67 5.02 -23.12
CA GLY A 13 26.69 5.78 -23.84
C GLY A 13 26.25 6.05 -25.29
N SER A 14 26.20 7.31 -25.66
CA SER A 14 26.05 7.76 -27.05
C SER A 14 27.36 7.57 -27.82
N LEU A 15 27.30 6.95 -29.00
CA LEU A 15 28.39 6.96 -29.97
C LEU A 15 27.83 7.26 -31.37
N LEU A 16 28.11 8.47 -31.86
CA LEU A 16 28.09 8.79 -33.28
C LEU A 16 29.26 8.05 -33.96
N LEU A 17 29.03 7.47 -35.14
CA LEU A 17 29.83 7.75 -36.34
C LEU A 17 29.27 7.03 -37.58
N ALA A 18 29.63 7.60 -38.74
CA ALA A 18 29.81 6.97 -40.05
C ALA A 18 28.69 7.10 -41.10
N THR A 19 28.83 8.18 -41.90
CA THR A 19 29.08 8.16 -43.37
C THR A 19 28.20 7.31 -44.30
N GLY A 20 27.64 7.99 -45.32
CA GLY A 20 28.08 7.72 -46.71
C GLY A 20 27.08 7.07 -47.68
N LEU A 21 26.41 7.93 -48.45
CA LEU A 21 26.22 7.92 -49.92
C LEU A 21 25.47 6.79 -50.67
N ALA A 22 24.62 7.29 -51.59
CA ALA A 22 24.10 6.72 -52.84
C ALA A 22 23.06 5.59 -52.70
N GLY A 23 21.95 5.54 -53.44
CA GLY A 23 21.48 6.31 -54.59
C GLY A 23 20.32 5.52 -55.25
N CYS A 24 19.61 6.19 -56.16
CA CYS A 24 18.66 5.66 -57.15
C CYS A 24 17.18 5.41 -56.75
N GLN A 25 16.37 6.30 -57.35
CA GLN A 25 15.00 6.26 -57.89
C GLN A 25 14.55 4.88 -58.44
N VAL A 26 13.29 4.51 -58.75
CA VAL A 26 12.15 5.20 -59.38
C VAL A 26 10.85 4.39 -59.11
N ASN A 27 9.76 5.14 -58.93
CA ASN A 27 8.33 4.93 -59.25
C ASN A 27 7.77 3.65 -59.94
N THR A 28 6.64 3.20 -59.37
CA THR A 28 5.32 2.81 -59.97
C THR A 28 5.23 2.05 -61.30
N THR A 29 4.44 0.96 -61.33
CA THR A 29 3.15 0.86 -62.06
C THR A 29 2.41 -0.47 -61.78
N ALA A 30 1.12 -0.46 -62.08
CA ALA A 30 0.06 -1.36 -61.67
C ALA A 30 -0.20 -2.56 -62.61
N ALA A 31 -1.18 -3.37 -62.17
CA ALA A 31 -2.22 -4.07 -62.96
C ALA A 31 -2.00 -5.54 -63.40
N SER A 32 -2.88 -6.40 -62.86
CA SER A 32 -3.80 -7.34 -63.55
C SER A 32 -3.27 -8.22 -64.71
N THR A 33 -3.43 -9.54 -64.59
CA THR A 33 -4.40 -10.37 -65.37
C THR A 33 -4.38 -11.84 -64.92
N ALA A 34 -5.41 -12.57 -65.33
CA ALA A 34 -5.89 -13.85 -64.85
C ALA A 34 -5.24 -15.12 -65.46
N ASP A 35 -5.71 -16.25 -64.89
CA ASP A 35 -5.83 -17.60 -65.42
C ASP A 35 -4.60 -18.52 -65.50
N THR A 36 -4.64 -19.57 -64.67
CA THR A 36 -4.25 -20.91 -65.11
C THR A 36 -5.01 -21.99 -64.32
N VAL A 37 -5.63 -22.88 -65.08
CA VAL A 37 -6.37 -24.06 -64.65
C VAL A 37 -5.39 -25.13 -64.15
N ALA A 38 -5.63 -25.71 -62.96
CA ALA A 38 -5.03 -26.98 -62.56
C ALA A 38 -5.95 -27.76 -61.60
N THR A 39 -6.52 -28.82 -62.17
CA THR A 39 -6.95 -30.12 -61.63
C THR A 39 -6.93 -30.39 -60.11
N ALA A 40 -8.12 -30.78 -59.63
CA ALA A 40 -8.48 -31.67 -58.53
C ALA A 40 -7.36 -32.38 -57.74
N ASN A 41 -7.43 -32.25 -56.41
CA ASN A 41 -7.57 -33.40 -55.51
C ASN A 41 -8.18 -32.97 -54.18
N ALA A 42 -9.28 -33.61 -53.81
CA ALA A 42 -9.97 -33.41 -52.55
C ALA A 42 -9.17 -34.04 -51.42
N VAL A 43 -8.78 -33.22 -50.45
CA VAL A 43 -8.45 -33.65 -49.09
C VAL A 43 -9.28 -32.77 -48.17
N THR A 44 -10.26 -33.37 -47.50
CA THR A 44 -11.07 -32.72 -46.47
C THR A 44 -10.18 -32.34 -45.29
N ALA A 45 -9.71 -31.09 -45.27
CA ALA A 45 -9.15 -30.47 -44.10
C ALA A 45 -10.30 -30.06 -43.18
N THR A 46 -10.52 -30.83 -42.12
CA THR A 46 -11.36 -30.44 -41.00
C THR A 46 -10.64 -29.31 -40.26
N THR A 47 -11.02 -28.06 -40.55
CA THR A 47 -10.63 -26.92 -39.73
C THR A 47 -11.39 -27.02 -38.42
N ASN A 48 -10.73 -27.54 -37.39
CA ASN A 48 -11.16 -27.32 -36.01
C ASN A 48 -10.95 -25.82 -35.72
N ALA A 49 -12.01 -25.04 -35.95
CA ALA A 49 -12.14 -23.72 -35.35
C ALA A 49 -12.15 -23.93 -33.84
N SER A 50 -11.01 -23.60 -33.22
CA SER A 50 -10.90 -23.38 -31.79
C SER A 50 -11.95 -22.35 -31.41
N GLY A 51 -13.03 -22.80 -30.78
CA GLY A 51 -14.00 -21.92 -30.15
C GLY A 51 -13.27 -21.10 -29.11
N ALA A 52 -13.03 -19.83 -29.40
CA ALA A 52 -12.79 -18.85 -28.36
C ALA A 52 -14.04 -18.88 -27.49
N ALA A 53 -13.92 -19.49 -26.31
CA ALA A 53 -14.92 -19.36 -25.28
C ALA A 53 -14.93 -17.88 -24.87
N SER A 54 -15.83 -17.12 -25.49
CA SER A 54 -16.25 -15.82 -25.02
C SER A 54 -16.95 -16.04 -23.67
N GLY A 55 -16.15 -16.19 -22.62
CA GLY A 55 -16.65 -16.21 -21.25
C GLY A 55 -17.37 -14.89 -21.01
N THR A 56 -18.64 -14.96 -20.65
CA THR A 56 -19.36 -13.81 -20.12
C THR A 56 -18.52 -13.21 -18.98
N PRO A 57 -18.28 -11.88 -18.95
CA PRO A 57 -17.58 -11.27 -17.83
C PRO A 57 -18.25 -11.69 -16.54
N ALA A 58 -17.49 -12.28 -15.62
CA ALA A 58 -18.00 -12.63 -14.30
C ALA A 58 -18.57 -11.35 -13.66
N THR A 59 -19.72 -11.46 -13.01
CA THR A 59 -20.32 -10.33 -12.29
C THR A 59 -19.31 -9.79 -11.27
N PRO A 60 -19.02 -8.47 -11.24
CA PRO A 60 -18.10 -7.90 -10.29
C PRO A 60 -18.48 -8.25 -8.84
N VAL A 61 -17.52 -8.71 -8.07
CA VAL A 61 -17.70 -9.02 -6.65
C VAL A 61 -17.87 -7.71 -5.90
N THR A 62 -18.92 -7.62 -5.10
CA THR A 62 -19.15 -6.50 -4.18
C THR A 62 -18.58 -6.85 -2.81
N LEU A 63 -17.77 -5.95 -2.25
CA LEU A 63 -17.22 -6.10 -0.91
C LEU A 63 -18.29 -5.92 0.15
N ALA A 64 -18.19 -6.68 1.24
CA ALA A 64 -19.07 -6.53 2.40
C ALA A 64 -18.66 -5.32 3.28
N THR A 65 -18.39 -4.17 2.67
CA THR A 65 -17.85 -2.97 3.34
C THR A 65 -18.78 -2.46 4.44
N ALA A 66 -20.09 -2.66 4.31
CA ALA A 66 -21.06 -2.31 5.35
C ALA A 66 -20.84 -3.12 6.65
N ASP A 67 -20.55 -4.43 6.54
CA ASP A 67 -20.23 -5.27 7.70
C ASP A 67 -18.95 -4.77 8.40
N TYR A 68 -17.94 -4.36 7.62
CA TYR A 68 -16.69 -3.83 8.17
C TYR A 68 -16.88 -2.46 8.82
N ALA A 69 -17.68 -1.58 8.21
CA ALA A 69 -18.00 -0.28 8.80
C ALA A 69 -18.76 -0.42 10.13
N GLU A 70 -19.76 -1.29 10.20
CA GLU A 70 -20.50 -1.58 11.44
C GLU A 70 -19.57 -2.13 12.52
N LEU A 71 -18.67 -3.04 12.16
CA LEU A 71 -17.64 -3.56 13.08
C LEU A 71 -16.76 -2.45 13.63
N LEU A 72 -16.20 -1.60 12.78
CA LEU A 72 -15.30 -0.53 13.20
C LEU A 72 -16.00 0.45 14.15
N ILE A 73 -17.26 0.80 13.87
CA ILE A 73 -18.05 1.68 14.75
C ILE A 73 -18.36 1.01 16.09
N THR A 74 -18.63 -0.30 16.08
CA THR A 74 -19.09 -1.04 17.26
C THR A 74 -17.95 -1.36 18.23
N TYR A 75 -16.79 -1.77 17.72
CA TYR A 75 -15.70 -2.32 18.53
C TYR A 75 -14.49 -1.40 18.67
N VAL A 76 -14.46 -0.26 17.98
CA VAL A 76 -13.37 0.74 18.11
C VAL A 76 -13.89 1.98 18.82
N ASN A 77 -13.30 2.29 19.98
CA ASN A 77 -13.68 3.47 20.77
C ASN A 77 -13.05 4.77 20.23
N ASP A 78 -13.38 5.91 20.83
CA ASP A 78 -12.92 7.22 20.35
C ASP A 78 -11.42 7.48 20.61
N GLN A 79 -10.76 6.61 21.39
CA GLN A 79 -9.31 6.57 21.56
C GLN A 79 -8.65 5.59 20.58
N ALA A 80 -9.39 5.07 19.60
CA ALA A 80 -8.96 4.07 18.63
C ALA A 80 -8.48 2.74 19.26
N MET A 81 -8.98 2.43 20.46
CA MET A 81 -8.76 1.16 21.14
C MET A 81 -9.85 0.17 20.74
N VAL A 82 -9.50 -1.11 20.64
CA VAL A 82 -10.38 -2.16 20.13
C VAL A 82 -10.84 -3.10 21.25
N ASP A 83 -12.14 -3.36 21.33
CA ASP A 83 -12.69 -4.43 22.19
C ASP A 83 -12.55 -5.79 21.48
N TYR A 84 -11.34 -6.35 21.54
CA TYR A 84 -11.04 -7.64 20.92
C TYR A 84 -11.87 -8.80 21.52
N GLY A 85 -12.27 -8.70 22.79
CA GLY A 85 -13.07 -9.73 23.45
C GLY A 85 -14.49 -9.78 22.90
N ALA A 86 -15.15 -8.63 22.80
CA ALA A 86 -16.47 -8.54 22.18
C ALA A 86 -16.42 -8.85 20.68
N LEU A 87 -15.38 -8.39 19.98
CA LEU A 87 -15.19 -8.71 18.57
C LEU A 87 -14.99 -10.23 18.33
N GLN A 88 -14.21 -10.91 19.17
CA GLN A 88 -14.02 -12.36 19.09
C GLN A 88 -15.35 -13.13 19.23
N GLN A 89 -16.24 -12.66 20.11
CA GLN A 89 -17.57 -13.27 20.30
C GLN A 89 -18.53 -13.00 19.13
N ASN A 90 -18.30 -11.92 18.36
CA ASN A 90 -19.20 -11.43 17.31
C ASN A 90 -18.51 -11.33 15.93
N ARG A 91 -17.55 -12.22 15.66
CA ARG A 91 -16.64 -12.19 14.49
C ARG A 91 -17.29 -12.29 13.10
N GLN A 92 -18.59 -12.58 13.01
CA GLN A 92 -19.27 -12.93 11.75
C GLN A 92 -19.18 -11.84 10.68
N GLY A 93 -19.28 -10.56 11.06
CA GLY A 93 -19.13 -9.43 10.12
C GLY A 93 -17.71 -9.34 9.54
N LEU A 94 -16.69 -9.55 10.40
CA LEU A 94 -15.29 -9.59 9.97
C LEU A 94 -15.03 -10.74 9.01
N ASP A 95 -15.54 -11.92 9.34
CA ASP A 95 -15.35 -13.12 8.52
C ASP A 95 -16.02 -12.96 7.14
N ARG A 96 -17.22 -12.36 7.07
CA ARG A 96 -17.89 -12.03 5.79
C ARG A 96 -17.09 -11.02 4.97
N TYR A 97 -16.58 -9.97 5.60
CA TYR A 97 -15.74 -8.98 4.93
C TYR A 97 -14.47 -9.62 4.36
N ASN A 98 -13.74 -10.38 5.18
CA ASN A 98 -12.50 -11.05 4.75
C ASN A 98 -12.75 -12.09 3.65
N ALA A 99 -13.88 -12.80 3.68
CA ALA A 99 -14.28 -13.69 2.59
C ALA A 99 -14.57 -12.93 1.28
N SER A 100 -15.13 -11.72 1.37
CA SER A 100 -15.36 -10.87 0.19
C SER A 100 -14.05 -10.38 -0.44
N LEU A 101 -13.04 -10.04 0.38
CA LEU A 101 -11.68 -9.70 -0.09
C LEU A 101 -11.06 -10.83 -0.91
N ALA A 102 -11.17 -12.06 -0.40
CA ALA A 102 -10.65 -13.26 -1.06
C ALA A 102 -11.34 -13.56 -2.39
N SER A 103 -12.60 -13.15 -2.55
CA SER A 103 -13.43 -13.48 -3.71
C SER A 103 -13.25 -12.53 -4.89
N VAL A 104 -12.64 -11.36 -4.68
CA VAL A 104 -12.36 -10.40 -5.77
C VAL A 104 -11.49 -11.07 -6.83
N PRO A 105 -11.85 -11.06 -8.13
CA PRO A 105 -10.96 -11.55 -9.18
C PRO A 105 -9.75 -10.62 -9.39
N PRO A 106 -8.56 -11.12 -9.77
CA PRO A 106 -7.40 -10.26 -10.06
C PRO A 106 -7.73 -9.18 -11.10
N SER A 107 -8.44 -9.56 -12.18
CA SER A 107 -8.85 -8.63 -13.23
C SER A 107 -9.78 -7.51 -12.74
N GLN A 108 -10.54 -7.74 -11.67
CA GLN A 108 -11.38 -6.71 -11.07
C GLN A 108 -10.53 -5.74 -10.25
N PHE A 109 -9.63 -6.27 -9.43
CA PHE A 109 -8.66 -5.45 -8.68
C PHE A 109 -7.81 -4.58 -9.61
N GLU A 110 -7.27 -5.17 -10.68
CA GLU A 110 -6.47 -4.48 -11.70
C GLU A 110 -7.27 -3.42 -12.49
N SER A 111 -8.60 -3.55 -12.54
CA SER A 111 -9.46 -2.58 -13.24
C SER A 111 -9.78 -1.34 -12.41
N TRP A 112 -9.53 -1.38 -11.09
CA TRP A 112 -9.75 -0.26 -10.19
C TRP A 112 -8.70 0.82 -10.38
N SER A 113 -9.08 2.07 -10.08
CA SER A 113 -8.14 3.17 -9.98
C SER A 113 -7.12 2.95 -8.85
N GLU A 114 -5.97 3.59 -8.94
CA GLU A 114 -4.93 3.50 -7.91
C GLU A 114 -5.45 3.80 -6.49
N PRO A 115 -6.26 4.86 -6.24
CA PRO A 115 -6.85 5.09 -4.92
C PRO A 115 -7.78 3.96 -4.45
N GLU A 116 -8.53 3.34 -5.35
CA GLU A 116 -9.38 2.19 -4.99
C GLU A 116 -8.55 0.96 -4.63
N GLN A 117 -7.44 0.72 -5.33
CA GLN A 117 -6.52 -0.38 -5.02
C GLN A 117 -5.83 -0.17 -3.65
N ILE A 118 -5.31 1.03 -3.39
CA ILE A 118 -4.69 1.38 -2.10
C ILE A 118 -5.71 1.26 -0.97
N ALA A 119 -6.92 1.82 -1.13
CA ALA A 119 -7.99 1.71 -0.14
C ALA A 119 -8.35 0.24 0.16
N PHE A 120 -8.46 -0.59 -0.86
CA PHE A 120 -8.71 -2.02 -0.71
C PHE A 120 -7.60 -2.71 0.09
N LEU A 121 -6.33 -2.46 -0.24
CA LEU A 121 -5.18 -3.09 0.41
C LEU A 121 -5.01 -2.64 1.88
N ILE A 122 -5.23 -1.36 2.18
CA ILE A 122 -5.24 -0.85 3.56
C ILE A 122 -6.33 -1.54 4.38
N ASN A 123 -7.55 -1.58 3.85
CA ASN A 123 -8.65 -2.23 4.55
C ASN A 123 -8.39 -3.72 4.76
N ALA A 124 -7.84 -4.41 3.75
CA ALA A 124 -7.47 -5.82 3.85
C ALA A 124 -6.40 -6.04 4.92
N TYR A 125 -5.33 -5.26 4.94
CA TYR A 125 -4.30 -5.36 5.97
C TYR A 125 -4.90 -5.19 7.37
N ASN A 126 -5.71 -4.15 7.56
CA ASN A 126 -6.28 -3.83 8.86
C ASN A 126 -7.29 -4.91 9.32
N SER A 127 -8.19 -5.35 8.45
CA SER A 127 -9.19 -6.37 8.80
C SER A 127 -8.57 -7.75 9.06
N LEU A 128 -7.51 -8.11 8.32
CA LEU A 128 -6.78 -9.36 8.51
C LEU A 128 -5.89 -9.32 9.75
N THR A 129 -5.41 -8.14 10.13
CA THR A 129 -4.74 -7.91 11.42
C THR A 129 -5.72 -8.13 12.58
N LEU A 130 -6.93 -7.54 12.53
CA LEU A 130 -7.98 -7.79 13.51
C LEU A 130 -8.32 -9.29 13.61
N ALA A 131 -8.48 -9.96 12.46
CA ALA A 131 -8.75 -11.40 12.41
C ALA A 131 -7.63 -12.21 13.08
N SER A 132 -6.38 -11.85 12.81
CA SER A 132 -5.22 -12.52 13.40
C SER A 132 -5.17 -12.39 14.93
N ILE A 133 -5.59 -11.24 15.49
CA ILE A 133 -5.72 -11.05 16.94
C ILE A 133 -6.84 -11.93 17.51
N ILE A 134 -8.05 -11.85 16.96
CA ILE A 134 -9.22 -12.55 17.53
C ILE A 134 -9.23 -14.06 17.26
N ASP A 135 -8.35 -14.57 16.39
CA ASP A 135 -8.14 -16.00 16.21
C ASP A 135 -7.37 -16.64 17.39
N GLN A 136 -6.85 -15.84 18.32
CA GLN A 136 -6.07 -16.34 19.47
C GLN A 136 -6.97 -16.67 20.67
N THR A 137 -6.76 -17.84 21.29
CA THR A 137 -7.42 -18.20 22.55
C THR A 137 -6.39 -18.76 23.54
N PRO A 138 -6.05 -18.04 24.63
CA PRO A 138 -6.48 -16.66 24.94
C PRO A 138 -5.93 -15.63 23.95
N ILE A 139 -6.58 -14.46 23.86
CA ILE A 139 -6.04 -13.28 23.17
C ILE A 139 -4.66 -12.96 23.74
N LYS A 140 -3.69 -12.69 22.86
CA LYS A 140 -2.30 -12.41 23.25
C LYS A 140 -2.17 -10.98 23.78
N ALA A 141 -1.17 -10.74 24.63
CA ALA A 141 -0.90 -9.39 25.14
C ALA A 141 -0.26 -8.47 24.09
N SER A 142 0.42 -9.05 23.09
CA SER A 142 1.01 -8.34 21.96
C SER A 142 0.74 -9.09 20.65
N ILE A 143 0.58 -8.35 19.55
CA ILE A 143 0.56 -8.93 18.21
C ILE A 143 1.85 -9.74 17.92
N LYS A 144 2.99 -9.37 18.52
CA LYS A 144 4.28 -10.06 18.34
C LYS A 144 4.30 -11.47 18.92
N ASP A 145 3.39 -11.76 19.84
CA ASP A 145 3.27 -13.09 20.43
C ASP A 145 2.48 -14.07 19.54
N ILE A 146 1.94 -13.58 18.43
CA ILE A 146 1.23 -14.39 17.44
C ILE A 146 2.24 -14.93 16.43
N ASN A 147 2.49 -16.23 16.51
CA ASN A 147 3.48 -16.89 15.67
C ASN A 147 3.17 -16.69 14.17
N GLY A 148 4.15 -16.13 13.46
CA GLY A 148 4.07 -15.94 12.01
C GLY A 148 3.02 -14.93 11.59
N VAL A 149 2.56 -14.02 12.45
CA VAL A 149 1.46 -13.09 12.12
C VAL A 149 1.70 -12.30 10.84
N TRP A 150 2.93 -11.80 10.61
CA TRP A 150 3.23 -11.06 9.39
C TRP A 150 3.61 -11.93 8.19
N ARG A 151 4.39 -13.01 8.38
CA ARG A 151 5.03 -13.77 7.29
C ARG A 151 4.61 -15.22 7.13
N GLY A 152 3.95 -15.79 8.14
CA GLY A 152 3.56 -17.19 8.18
C GLY A 152 2.07 -17.41 7.95
N ARG A 153 1.22 -16.47 8.38
CA ARG A 153 -0.23 -16.52 8.20
C ARG A 153 -0.60 -16.02 6.82
N LYS A 154 -1.34 -16.85 6.09
CA LYS A 154 -1.76 -16.63 4.72
C LYS A 154 -3.26 -16.34 4.68
N HIS A 155 -3.65 -15.35 3.88
CA HIS A 155 -5.00 -14.83 3.76
C HIS A 155 -5.39 -14.73 2.29
N GLY A 156 -6.68 -14.93 2.00
CA GLY A 156 -7.21 -14.76 0.65
C GLY A 156 -7.43 -13.29 0.34
N ILE A 157 -6.85 -12.79 -0.76
CA ILE A 157 -7.01 -11.41 -1.22
C ILE A 157 -6.95 -11.42 -2.74
N ALA A 158 -7.96 -10.86 -3.40
CA ALA A 158 -8.01 -10.77 -4.86
C ALA A 158 -7.79 -12.15 -5.56
N SER A 159 -8.37 -13.22 -5.03
CA SER A 159 -8.18 -14.62 -5.47
C SER A 159 -6.74 -15.15 -5.35
N GLU A 160 -5.84 -14.38 -4.76
CA GLU A 160 -4.49 -14.79 -4.39
C GLU A 160 -4.41 -15.12 -2.91
N THR A 161 -3.29 -15.69 -2.51
CA THR A 161 -2.96 -15.94 -1.11
C THR A 161 -1.76 -15.11 -0.72
N LYS A 162 -1.97 -14.13 0.16
CA LYS A 162 -0.93 -13.21 0.65
C LYS A 162 -0.83 -13.22 2.18
N THR A 163 0.34 -12.90 2.70
CA THR A 163 0.61 -12.60 4.11
C THR A 163 0.46 -11.10 4.36
N LEU A 164 0.39 -10.66 5.62
CA LEU A 164 0.36 -9.22 5.93
C LEU A 164 1.64 -8.51 5.46
N ASP A 165 2.80 -9.17 5.57
CA ASP A 165 4.09 -8.68 5.09
C ASP A 165 4.07 -8.51 3.57
N GLU A 166 3.51 -9.46 2.82
CA GLU A 166 3.38 -9.36 1.35
C GLU A 166 2.44 -8.21 0.94
N ILE A 167 1.32 -8.00 1.64
CA ILE A 167 0.40 -6.87 1.37
C ILE A 167 1.14 -5.54 1.53
N GLU A 168 1.89 -5.38 2.62
CA GLU A 168 2.56 -4.13 2.96
C GLU A 168 3.86 -3.92 2.18
N HIS A 169 4.79 -4.86 2.26
CA HIS A 169 6.17 -4.71 1.80
C HIS A 169 6.40 -5.17 0.37
N GLU A 170 5.55 -6.02 -0.20
CA GLU A 170 5.70 -6.50 -1.58
C GLU A 170 4.66 -5.91 -2.54
N THR A 171 3.62 -5.26 -2.02
CA THR A 171 2.59 -4.61 -2.84
C THR A 171 2.46 -3.13 -2.50
N LEU A 172 1.92 -2.77 -1.32
CA LEU A 172 1.62 -1.36 -1.00
C LEU A 172 2.83 -0.42 -1.11
N ARG A 173 3.97 -0.80 -0.56
CA ARG A 173 5.20 0.03 -0.54
C ARG A 173 6.00 -0.01 -1.85
N VAL A 174 5.69 -0.94 -2.75
CA VAL A 174 6.47 -1.19 -3.97
C VAL A 174 5.75 -0.64 -5.19
N ASP A 175 4.45 -0.92 -5.27
CA ASP A 175 3.64 -0.60 -6.44
C ASP A 175 3.07 0.83 -6.38
N TYR A 176 3.01 1.42 -5.19
CA TYR A 176 2.44 2.75 -4.96
C TYR A 176 3.41 3.68 -4.24
N ASN A 177 3.49 4.92 -4.72
CA ASN A 177 4.26 5.98 -4.09
C ASN A 177 3.34 6.79 -3.16
N GLU A 178 2.91 6.16 -2.06
CA GLU A 178 1.97 6.75 -1.10
C GLU A 178 2.50 6.57 0.33
N PRO A 179 3.35 7.46 0.84
CA PRO A 179 3.94 7.29 2.18
C PRO A 179 2.92 7.45 3.31
N ARG A 180 1.74 8.04 3.09
CA ARG A 180 0.71 8.21 4.13
C ARG A 180 0.06 6.89 4.53
N ILE A 181 0.25 5.80 3.78
CA ILE A 181 -0.21 4.46 4.20
C ILE A 181 0.35 4.07 5.58
N HIS A 182 1.54 4.55 5.96
CA HIS A 182 2.14 4.30 7.26
C HIS A 182 1.38 4.93 8.43
N ALA A 183 0.45 5.85 8.16
CA ALA A 183 -0.52 6.38 9.14
C ALA A 183 -1.87 5.65 9.12
N ALA A 184 -2.04 4.68 8.20
CA ALA A 184 -3.30 3.98 7.93
C ALA A 184 -3.21 2.47 8.17
N LEU A 185 -2.03 1.86 8.07
CA LEU A 185 -1.80 0.46 8.39
C LEU A 185 -1.63 0.27 9.90
N VAL A 186 -2.53 -0.51 10.50
CA VAL A 186 -2.60 -0.68 11.96
C VAL A 186 -2.16 -2.08 12.36
N CYS A 187 -1.00 -2.14 12.98
CA CYS A 187 -0.38 -3.33 13.57
C CYS A 187 -0.96 -3.73 14.94
N ALA A 188 -2.11 -3.19 15.34
CA ALA A 188 -2.80 -3.47 16.61
C ALA A 188 -1.99 -3.20 17.90
N ALA A 189 -0.88 -2.44 17.82
CA ALA A 189 -0.08 -2.07 18.98
C ALA A 189 -0.42 -0.66 19.49
N MET A 190 -0.15 -0.40 20.78
CA MET A 190 -0.37 0.89 21.44
C MET A 190 0.29 2.07 20.71
N SER A 191 1.47 1.86 20.13
CA SER A 191 2.20 2.88 19.38
C SER A 191 1.95 2.87 17.86
N CYS A 192 1.05 2.03 17.35
CA CYS A 192 0.62 2.11 15.94
C CYS A 192 -0.21 3.38 15.71
N PRO A 193 -0.37 3.84 14.45
CA PRO A 193 -1.32 4.89 14.14
C PRO A 193 -2.75 4.46 14.55
N PRO A 194 -3.62 5.42 14.89
CA PRO A 194 -5.00 5.12 15.29
C PRO A 194 -5.78 4.37 14.21
N LEU A 195 -6.51 3.33 14.59
CA LEU A 195 -7.46 2.65 13.70
C LEU A 195 -8.66 3.55 13.40
N ARG A 196 -8.88 3.83 12.12
CA ARG A 196 -10.03 4.60 11.65
C ARG A 196 -11.33 3.84 11.93
N LYS A 197 -12.37 4.57 12.37
CA LYS A 197 -13.72 4.03 12.65
C LYS A 197 -14.60 3.86 11.40
N GLU A 198 -14.01 3.96 10.22
CA GLU A 198 -14.67 3.71 8.94
C GLU A 198 -13.68 3.11 7.93
N PRO A 199 -14.14 2.32 6.94
CA PRO A 199 -13.30 1.78 5.89
C PRO A 199 -12.78 2.88 4.95
N TYR A 200 -11.60 2.64 4.37
CA TYR A 200 -11.09 3.48 3.30
C TYR A 200 -11.86 3.26 2.00
N SER A 201 -12.07 4.31 1.20
CA SER A 201 -12.67 4.21 -0.12
C SER A 201 -11.83 4.98 -1.14
N GLY A 202 -11.83 4.54 -2.40
CA GLY A 202 -11.04 5.23 -3.44
C GLY A 202 -11.47 6.68 -3.66
N GLU A 203 -12.76 6.98 -3.55
CA GLU A 203 -13.30 8.34 -3.68
C GLU A 203 -12.77 9.28 -2.59
N GLN A 204 -12.57 8.77 -1.37
CA GLN A 204 -12.22 9.58 -0.21
C GLN A 204 -10.78 9.38 0.27
N LEU A 205 -10.01 8.49 -0.38
CA LEU A 205 -8.72 8.02 0.12
C LEU A 205 -7.80 9.17 0.49
N GLU A 206 -7.66 10.16 -0.40
CA GLU A 206 -6.83 11.34 -0.18
C GLU A 206 -7.16 12.05 1.14
N ALA A 207 -8.44 12.37 1.33
CA ALA A 207 -8.91 13.05 2.54
C ALA A 207 -8.76 12.18 3.79
N GLN A 208 -9.01 10.87 3.67
CA GLN A 208 -8.90 9.93 4.78
C GLN A 208 -7.43 9.74 5.22
N LEU A 209 -6.49 9.65 4.28
CA LEU A 209 -5.07 9.56 4.57
C LEU A 209 -4.54 10.85 5.19
N ASP A 210 -4.91 12.01 4.63
CA ASP A 210 -4.52 13.31 5.19
C ASP A 210 -5.04 13.52 6.61
N GLU A 211 -6.27 13.12 6.88
CA GLU A 211 -6.84 13.16 8.23
C GLU A 211 -6.10 12.25 9.19
N GLN A 212 -5.81 11.01 8.78
CA GLN A 212 -5.06 10.06 9.61
C GLN A 212 -3.67 10.57 9.99
N VAL A 213 -2.95 11.18 9.04
CA VAL A 213 -1.64 11.78 9.33
C VAL A 213 -1.77 12.90 10.36
N LYS A 214 -2.79 13.76 10.24
CA LYS A 214 -3.04 14.83 11.21
C LYS A 214 -3.31 14.27 12.61
N ILE A 215 -4.18 13.27 12.70
CA ILE A 215 -4.53 12.64 13.99
C ILE A 215 -3.28 11.99 14.60
N TRP A 216 -2.51 11.25 13.80
CA TRP A 216 -1.31 10.57 14.27
C TRP A 216 -0.26 11.56 14.77
N LEU A 217 0.08 12.57 13.98
CA LEU A 217 1.10 13.58 14.33
C LEU A 217 0.66 14.49 15.48
N ALA A 218 -0.64 14.71 15.68
CA ALA A 218 -1.14 15.45 16.83
C ALA A 218 -0.96 14.70 18.17
N SER A 219 -0.61 13.41 18.14
CA SER A 219 -0.36 12.63 19.35
C SER A 219 1.13 12.66 19.76
N PRO A 220 1.48 13.33 20.88
CA PRO A 220 2.87 13.43 21.32
C PRO A 220 3.49 12.11 21.79
N GLU A 221 2.66 11.11 22.07
CA GLU A 221 3.12 9.81 22.56
C GLU A 221 3.44 8.82 21.43
N ILE A 222 2.82 8.97 20.25
CA ILE A 222 2.96 7.99 19.16
C ILE A 222 3.33 8.57 17.79
N GLY A 223 3.21 9.89 17.61
CA GLY A 223 3.40 10.57 16.31
C GLY A 223 4.56 11.55 16.29
N LEU A 224 4.36 12.73 16.87
CA LEU A 224 5.34 13.82 16.88
C LEU A 224 5.31 14.57 18.22
N ARG A 225 6.48 14.79 18.81
CA ARG A 225 6.65 15.64 19.99
C ARG A 225 7.79 16.63 19.80
N ILE A 226 7.45 17.92 19.86
CA ILE A 226 8.42 19.02 19.79
C ILE A 226 8.65 19.57 21.20
N ASP A 227 9.84 19.33 21.75
CA ASP A 227 10.26 19.79 23.06
C ASP A 227 11.26 20.94 22.91
N ARG A 228 10.73 22.16 22.93
CA ARG A 228 11.52 23.39 22.74
C ARG A 228 12.42 23.71 23.94
N GLU A 229 12.06 23.25 25.13
CA GLU A 229 12.87 23.46 26.34
C GLU A 229 14.13 22.59 26.30
N ALA A 230 14.00 21.34 25.85
CA ALA A 230 15.12 20.42 25.70
C ALA A 230 15.85 20.55 24.36
N ASN A 231 15.38 21.41 23.44
CA ASN A 231 15.81 21.45 22.03
C ASN A 231 15.80 20.07 21.37
N LYS A 232 14.70 19.34 21.51
CA LYS A 232 14.53 18.00 20.95
C LYS A 232 13.24 17.87 20.14
N VAL A 233 13.31 17.10 19.07
CA VAL A 233 12.16 16.66 18.30
C VAL A 233 12.14 15.15 18.28
N TYR A 234 11.02 14.58 18.70
CA TYR A 234 10.79 13.13 18.70
C TYR A 234 9.81 12.77 17.60
N LEU A 235 10.20 11.83 16.75
CA LEU A 235 9.36 11.27 15.71
C LEU A 235 8.93 9.85 16.08
N SER A 236 7.77 9.41 15.59
CA SER A 236 7.37 8.02 15.71
C SER A 236 8.45 7.06 15.19
N SER A 237 8.62 5.92 15.86
CA SER A 237 9.52 4.86 15.39
C SER A 237 9.15 4.30 14.01
N ILE A 238 7.93 4.51 13.51
CA ILE A 238 7.53 4.15 12.14
C ILE A 238 8.37 4.93 11.12
N PHE A 239 8.63 6.21 11.35
CA PHE A 239 9.52 7.01 10.51
C PHE A 239 10.97 6.51 10.54
N LYS A 240 11.41 5.93 11.67
CA LYS A 240 12.74 5.31 11.78
C LYS A 240 12.86 4.07 10.89
N TRP A 241 11.82 3.25 10.85
CA TRP A 241 11.84 1.98 10.12
C TRP A 241 11.59 2.16 8.62
N PHE A 242 10.75 3.14 8.25
CA PHE A 242 10.25 3.30 6.89
C PHE A 242 10.55 4.66 6.26
N GLY A 243 11.40 5.50 6.87
CA GLY A 243 11.67 6.87 6.38
C GLY A 243 12.24 6.95 4.95
N GLU A 244 12.64 5.82 4.34
CA GLU A 244 12.99 5.75 2.92
C GLU A 244 11.79 6.02 2.00
N ASP A 245 10.59 5.66 2.42
CA ASP A 245 9.37 5.75 1.62
C ASP A 245 8.92 7.20 1.39
N TRP A 246 9.47 8.16 2.15
CA TRP A 246 9.24 9.60 1.97
C TRP A 246 10.23 10.27 1.02
N LEU A 247 11.34 9.62 0.67
CA LEU A 247 12.38 10.22 -0.17
C LEU A 247 11.88 10.67 -1.56
N PRO A 248 11.04 9.88 -2.28
CA PRO A 248 10.65 10.25 -3.65
C PRO A 248 9.97 11.62 -3.76
N ASP A 249 9.08 11.95 -2.82
CA ASP A 249 8.29 13.18 -2.88
C ASP A 249 8.77 14.29 -1.95
N TYR A 250 9.43 13.92 -0.84
CA TYR A 250 9.78 14.86 0.23
C TYR A 250 11.29 15.01 0.45
N GLY A 251 12.13 14.30 -0.32
CA GLY A 251 13.58 14.43 -0.27
C GLY A 251 14.05 15.89 -0.37
N THR A 252 14.97 16.28 0.53
CA THR A 252 15.57 17.63 0.52
C THR A 252 16.99 17.61 1.07
N ASP A 253 17.84 18.45 0.48
CA ASP A 253 19.25 18.62 0.87
C ASP A 253 19.45 19.63 1.99
N SER A 254 18.43 20.41 2.35
CA SER A 254 18.53 21.49 3.33
C SER A 254 17.22 21.75 4.07
N GLY A 255 17.27 22.64 5.07
CA GLY A 255 16.11 23.05 5.87
C GLY A 255 15.89 22.22 7.13
N PHE A 256 16.22 20.92 7.15
CA PHE A 256 15.92 20.08 8.31
C PHE A 256 17.16 19.45 8.93
N ALA A 257 17.11 19.16 10.23
CA ALA A 257 18.16 18.41 10.91
C ALA A 257 18.14 16.92 10.47
N GLY A 258 19.25 16.22 10.69
CA GLY A 258 19.34 14.77 10.46
C GLY A 258 19.85 14.36 9.08
N ASN A 259 19.78 13.06 8.82
CA ASN A 259 20.16 12.43 7.56
C ASN A 259 19.08 12.61 6.48
N GLU A 260 19.34 12.14 5.26
CA GLU A 260 18.44 12.31 4.10
C GLU A 260 17.00 11.82 4.36
N LYS A 261 16.84 10.66 4.99
CA LYS A 261 15.53 10.08 5.33
C LYS A 261 14.81 10.90 6.40
N GLU A 262 15.55 11.31 7.43
CA GLU A 262 15.01 12.17 8.50
C GLU A 262 14.56 13.53 7.95
N ARG A 263 15.32 14.14 7.04
CA ARG A 263 14.95 15.40 6.41
C ARG A 263 13.71 15.26 5.52
N ALA A 264 13.57 14.15 4.79
CA ALA A 264 12.38 13.89 3.99
C ALA A 264 11.13 13.72 4.87
N VAL A 265 11.24 12.96 5.96
CA VAL A 265 10.17 12.85 6.95
C VAL A 265 9.80 14.20 7.56
N LEU A 266 10.79 15.01 7.94
CA LEU A 266 10.53 16.34 8.52
C LEU A 266 9.91 17.31 7.52
N ASN A 267 10.32 17.25 6.26
CA ASN A 267 9.70 18.01 5.18
C ASN A 267 8.23 17.61 5.00
N PHE A 268 7.91 16.32 5.02
CA PHE A 268 6.54 15.82 5.03
C PHE A 268 5.75 16.31 6.26
N VAL A 269 6.27 16.09 7.46
CA VAL A 269 5.65 16.49 8.74
C VAL A 269 5.39 18.00 8.77
N SER A 270 6.26 18.81 8.15
CA SER A 270 6.11 20.27 8.09
C SER A 270 4.80 20.73 7.41
N ASN A 271 4.17 19.88 6.60
CA ASN A 271 2.89 20.17 5.95
C ASN A 271 1.68 19.98 6.88
N TYR A 272 1.87 19.36 8.05
CA TYR A 272 0.81 18.97 8.98
C TYR A 272 0.90 19.65 10.35
N VAL A 273 1.91 20.52 10.55
CA VAL A 273 2.12 21.24 11.81
C VAL A 273 1.80 22.73 11.67
N SER A 274 1.76 23.44 12.79
CA SER A 274 1.55 24.89 12.78
C SER A 274 2.69 25.63 12.03
N PRO A 275 2.46 26.85 11.50
CA PRO A 275 3.53 27.64 10.91
C PRO A 275 4.73 27.89 11.85
N GLU A 276 4.47 27.98 13.16
CA GLU A 276 5.51 28.17 14.17
C GLU A 276 6.36 26.90 14.37
N ASP A 277 5.72 25.73 14.37
CA ASP A 277 6.42 24.45 14.44
C ASP A 277 7.19 24.17 13.16
N LYS A 278 6.59 24.45 12.00
CA LYS A 278 7.28 24.37 10.71
C LYS A 278 8.55 25.20 10.71
N ALA A 279 8.48 26.47 11.11
CA ALA A 279 9.66 27.34 11.17
C ALA A 279 10.72 26.83 12.16
N TYR A 280 10.30 26.23 13.28
CA TYR A 280 11.23 25.61 14.23
C TYR A 280 11.92 24.37 13.63
N LEU A 281 11.16 23.50 12.96
CA LEU A 281 11.68 22.32 12.28
C LEU A 281 12.67 22.72 11.16
N GLU A 282 12.34 23.76 10.40
CA GLU A 282 13.16 24.32 9.31
C GLU A 282 14.44 25.05 9.80
N ALA A 283 14.50 25.42 11.08
CA ALA A 283 15.70 26.03 11.65
C ALA A 283 16.79 24.99 11.98
N GLY A 284 16.40 23.73 12.19
CA GLY A 284 17.32 22.61 12.47
C GLY A 284 18.10 22.68 13.78
N GLY A 285 17.76 23.62 14.68
CA GLY A 285 18.44 23.87 15.96
C GLY A 285 18.09 22.89 17.09
N TYR A 286 17.77 21.63 16.78
CA TYR A 286 17.31 20.61 17.73
C TYR A 286 18.01 19.27 17.50
N GLY A 287 18.06 18.44 18.54
CA GLY A 287 18.39 17.03 18.43
C GLY A 287 17.18 16.22 17.97
N LEU A 288 17.39 15.29 17.03
CA LEU A 288 16.39 14.31 16.64
C LEU A 288 16.50 13.05 17.48
N ASP A 289 15.35 12.52 17.86
CA ASP A 289 15.21 11.26 18.58
C ASP A 289 13.90 10.58 18.14
N TYR A 290 13.68 9.35 18.59
CA TYR A 290 12.46 8.61 18.26
C TYR A 290 11.67 8.25 19.51
N LEU A 291 10.34 8.27 19.39
CA LEU A 291 9.42 7.82 20.43
C LEU A 291 9.58 6.31 20.66
N ASP A 292 9.53 5.89 21.92
CA ASP A 292 9.47 4.49 22.29
C ASP A 292 8.23 3.82 21.68
N TYR A 293 8.35 2.53 21.35
CA TYR A 293 7.29 1.80 20.67
C TYR A 293 6.75 0.68 21.55
N ASP A 294 5.56 0.90 22.09
CA ASP A 294 4.84 -0.07 22.90
C ASP A 294 4.09 -1.06 22.00
N TRP A 295 4.49 -2.32 22.11
CA TRP A 295 3.96 -3.44 21.35
C TRP A 295 2.74 -4.12 22.03
N ALA A 296 2.33 -3.67 23.21
CA ALA A 296 1.09 -4.12 23.83
C ALA A 296 -0.09 -3.85 22.90
N LEU A 297 -1.12 -4.71 22.93
CA LEU A 297 -2.29 -4.50 22.10
C LEU A 297 -3.01 -3.19 22.46
N ASN A 298 -3.53 -2.49 21.44
CA ASN A 298 -4.43 -1.35 21.63
C ASN A 298 -5.83 -1.82 22.05
N GLN A 299 -5.93 -2.48 23.20
CA GLN A 299 -7.17 -3.08 23.71
C GLN A 299 -7.88 -2.19 24.73
N SER A 300 -9.21 -2.07 24.62
CA SER A 300 -10.09 -1.39 25.60
C SER A 300 -10.60 -2.30 26.70
#